data_AF-A0A1H4F6J4-F1
#
_entry.id   AF-A0A1H4F6J4-F1
#
_cell.length_a   1.000
_cell.length_b   1.000
_cell.length_c   1.000
_cell.angle_alpha   90.00
_cell.angle_beta   90.00
_cell.angle_gamma   90.00
#
_symmetry.space_group_name_H-M   'P 1'
#
loop_
_entity.id
_entity.type
_entity.pdbx_description
1 polymer ?
#
loop_
_entity_poly.entity_id
_entity_poly.type
_entity_poly.pdbx_seq_one_letter_code
_entity_poly.pdbx_strand_id
1 'polypeptide(L)'
;MKYLISATISPYGEQAPGRVYKHDPEKAIKEWCRVSEKYPTCASIQPETKEDGQVLLRWALNNFDTVKTYMREYNVPYKPEWIEKQLRRYVEANRNSMLWSYDEIFPFCMG
;
A
#
# COMPACT_ATOMS: atom_id res chain seq x y z
N MET A 1 -9.58 -10.31 8.95
CA MET A 1 -9.72 -9.10 8.12
C MET A 1 -8.35 -8.80 7.54
N LYS A 2 -8.06 -9.04 6.25
CA LYS A 2 -6.65 -9.16 5.82
C LYS A 2 -5.88 -7.84 5.65
N TYR A 3 -6.52 -6.79 5.12
CA TYR A 3 -5.87 -5.52 4.82
C TYR A 3 -6.75 -4.34 5.21
N LEU A 4 -6.21 -3.45 6.04
CA LEU A 4 -6.80 -2.16 6.38
C LEU A 4 -6.09 -1.09 5.55
N ILE A 5 -6.87 -0.28 4.82
CA ILE A 5 -6.41 0.88 4.06
C ILE A 5 -6.89 2.12 4.80
N SER A 6 -5.95 2.99 5.14
CA SER A 6 -6.24 4.24 5.84
C SER A 6 -5.44 5.39 5.26
N ALA A 7 -5.95 6.60 5.41
CA ALA A 7 -5.12 7.79 5.39
C ALA A 7 -5.07 8.37 6.79
N THR A 8 -3.88 8.71 7.29
CA THR A 8 -3.74 9.40 8.58
C THR A 8 -3.70 10.90 8.34
N ILE A 9 -4.70 11.67 8.78
CA ILE A 9 -4.72 13.10 8.45
C ILE A 9 -3.57 13.82 9.14
N SER A 10 -2.87 14.60 8.31
CA SER A 10 -2.18 15.87 8.59
C SER A 10 -2.52 16.53 9.95
N PRO A 11 -1.57 17.26 10.57
CA PRO A 11 -1.73 17.96 11.85
C PRO A 11 -2.92 18.97 11.99
N TYR A 12 -3.81 19.08 10.99
CA TYR A 12 -4.88 20.08 10.89
C TYR A 12 -6.32 19.53 10.83
N GLY A 13 -6.57 18.27 11.19
CA GLY A 13 -7.91 17.85 11.66
C GLY A 13 -9.02 17.63 10.62
N GLU A 14 -8.72 17.54 9.32
CA GLU A 14 -9.69 16.94 8.39
C GLU A 14 -9.93 15.46 8.74
N GLN A 15 -11.09 14.89 8.39
CA GLN A 15 -11.33 13.44 8.49
C GLN A 15 -10.83 12.76 7.22
N ALA A 16 -9.97 11.75 7.37
CA ALA A 16 -9.56 10.89 6.28
C ALA A 16 -10.78 10.10 5.78
N PRO A 17 -10.74 9.59 4.54
CA PRO A 17 -11.61 8.49 4.15
C PRO A 17 -11.50 7.43 5.25
N GLY A 18 -12.63 7.11 5.89
CA GLY A 18 -12.68 6.16 6.98
C GLY A 18 -11.95 4.87 6.63
N ARG A 19 -11.45 4.18 7.66
CA ARG A 19 -10.76 2.89 7.56
C ARG A 19 -11.50 1.93 6.62
N VAL A 20 -10.89 1.57 5.49
CA VAL A 20 -11.47 0.64 4.50
C VAL A 20 -10.81 -0.72 4.64
N TYR A 21 -11.62 -1.77 4.75
CA TYR A 21 -11.13 -3.14 4.85
C TYR A 21 -11.27 -3.88 3.53
N LYS A 22 -10.23 -4.62 3.14
CA LYS A 22 -10.25 -5.55 2.00
C LYS A 22 -9.67 -6.90 2.43
N HIS A 23 -10.19 -7.96 1.83
CA HIS A 23 -9.67 -9.32 2.02
C HIS A 23 -8.76 -9.78 0.88
N ASP A 24 -8.73 -9.02 -0.21
CA ASP A 24 -8.08 -9.37 -1.46
C ASP A 24 -6.97 -8.36 -1.77
N PRO A 25 -5.76 -8.80 -2.16
CA PRO A 25 -4.61 -7.92 -2.37
C PRO A 25 -4.80 -6.95 -3.55
N GLU A 26 -5.47 -7.36 -4.63
CA GLU A 26 -5.78 -6.48 -5.76
C GLU A 26 -6.67 -5.33 -5.31
N LYS A 27 -7.77 -5.66 -4.63
CA LYS A 27 -8.72 -4.67 -4.11
C LYS A 27 -8.06 -3.76 -3.07
N ALA A 28 -7.14 -4.27 -2.27
CA ALA A 28 -6.40 -3.47 -1.29
C ALA A 28 -5.48 -2.44 -1.98
N ILE A 29 -4.72 -2.86 -3.00
CA ILE A 29 -3.81 -1.97 -3.72
C ILE A 29 -4.58 -0.95 -4.57
N LYS A 30 -5.68 -1.36 -5.21
CA LYS A 30 -6.55 -0.44 -5.93
C LYS A 30 -7.13 0.63 -4.99
N GLU A 31 -7.59 0.22 -3.81
CA GLU A 31 -8.09 1.14 -2.80
C GLU A 31 -7.00 2.09 -2.30
N TRP A 32 -5.78 1.58 -2.06
CA TRP A 32 -4.64 2.42 -1.69
C TRP A 32 -4.33 3.46 -2.77
N CYS A 33 -4.30 3.08 -4.06
CA CYS A 33 -4.09 4.05 -5.14
C CYS A 33 -5.17 5.16 -5.14
N ARG A 34 -6.44 4.78 -4.96
CA ARG A 34 -7.57 5.72 -4.85
C ARG A 34 -7.42 6.67 -3.66
N VAL A 35 -6.96 6.17 -2.52
CA VAL A 35 -6.72 7.00 -1.32
C VAL A 35 -5.51 7.91 -1.51
N SER A 36 -4.44 7.42 -2.14
CA SER A 36 -3.22 8.17 -2.45
C SER A 36 -3.44 9.34 -3.41
N GLU A 37 -4.51 9.32 -4.22
CA GLU A 37 -4.88 10.48 -5.06
C GLU A 37 -5.11 11.74 -4.22
N LYS A 38 -5.80 11.59 -3.07
CA LYS A 38 -6.13 12.71 -2.17
C LYS A 38 -5.15 12.85 -1.00
N TYR A 39 -4.57 11.74 -0.53
CA TYR A 39 -3.68 11.71 0.64
C TYR A 39 -2.39 10.95 0.33
N PRO A 40 -1.56 11.44 -0.62
CA PRO A 40 -0.42 10.69 -1.11
C PRO A 40 0.56 10.30 -0.02
N THR A 41 0.92 11.25 0.86
CA THR A 41 1.87 11.07 1.96
C THR A 41 1.23 10.57 3.25
N CYS A 42 0.01 10.05 3.21
CA CYS A 42 -0.66 9.58 4.42
C CYS A 42 -1.37 8.24 4.22
N ALA A 43 -1.43 7.75 2.98
CA ALA A 43 -2.09 6.50 2.64
C ALA A 43 -1.23 5.30 3.01
N SER A 44 -1.77 4.42 3.85
CA SER A 44 -1.13 3.19 4.26
C SER A 44 -1.99 1.94 4.03
N ILE A 45 -1.33 0.81 3.80
CA ILE A 45 -1.92 -0.53 3.90
C ILE A 45 -1.35 -1.21 5.14
N GLN A 46 -2.25 -1.74 5.96
CA GLN A 46 -1.98 -2.41 7.23
C GLN A 46 -2.43 -3.87 7.11
N PRO A 47 -1.52 -4.85 7.00
CA PRO A 47 -1.89 -6.26 6.92
C PRO A 47 -2.22 -6.82 8.31
N GLU A 48 -3.14 -7.79 8.40
CA GLU A 48 -3.51 -8.48 9.65
C GLU A 48 -2.36 -9.29 10.24
N THR A 49 -1.56 -9.88 9.34
CA THR A 49 -0.43 -10.73 9.68
C THR A 49 0.74 -10.43 8.77
N LYS A 50 1.94 -10.86 9.18
CA LYS A 50 3.14 -10.79 8.33
C LYS A 50 2.95 -11.57 7.03
N GLU A 51 2.30 -12.72 7.12
CA GLU A 51 2.02 -13.62 6.01
C GLU A 51 1.08 -12.95 4.99
N ASP A 52 0.03 -12.27 5.45
CA ASP A 52 -0.86 -11.51 4.56
C ASP A 52 -0.10 -10.37 3.88
N GLY A 53 0.78 -9.67 4.61
CA GLY A 53 1.67 -8.67 4.01
C GLY A 53 2.56 -9.25 2.90
N GLN A 54 3.13 -10.42 3.11
CA GLN A 54 3.93 -11.12 2.08
C GLN A 54 3.11 -11.54 0.87
N VAL A 55 1.86 -12.00 1.09
CA VAL A 55 0.93 -12.32 0.00
C VAL A 55 0.65 -11.08 -0.84
N LEU A 56 0.37 -9.93 -0.21
CA LEU A 56 0.13 -8.68 -0.90
C LEU A 56 1.34 -8.21 -1.72
N LEU A 57 2.55 -8.25 -1.14
CA LEU A 57 3.77 -7.84 -1.84
C LEU A 57 4.09 -8.72 -3.05
N ARG A 58 3.94 -10.05 -2.90
CA ARG A 58 4.13 -10.99 -4.00
C ARG A 58 3.10 -10.78 -5.10
N TRP A 59 1.83 -10.56 -4.72
CA TRP A 59 0.79 -10.26 -5.69
C TRP A 59 1.11 -8.97 -6.45
N ALA A 60 1.51 -7.90 -5.75
CA ALA A 60 1.85 -6.62 -6.37
C ALA A 60 3.02 -6.73 -7.35
N LEU A 61 4.05 -7.49 -6.97
CA LEU A 61 5.22 -7.71 -7.83
C LEU A 61 4.88 -8.55 -9.07
N ASN A 62 4.10 -9.62 -8.89
CA ASN A 62 3.71 -10.51 -10.00
C ASN A 62 2.70 -9.87 -10.96
N ASN A 63 1.96 -8.85 -10.51
CA ASN A 63 0.93 -8.15 -11.28
C ASN A 63 1.27 -6.66 -11.46
N PHE A 64 2.55 -6.34 -11.61
CA PHE A 64 3.01 -4.95 -11.55
C PHE A 64 2.45 -4.07 -12.69
N ASP A 65 2.11 -4.64 -13.86
CA ASP A 65 1.41 -3.91 -14.93
C ASP A 65 0.01 -3.44 -14.51
N THR A 66 -0.71 -4.25 -13.74
CA THR A 66 -1.99 -3.89 -13.15
C THR A 66 -1.82 -2.77 -12.13
N VAL A 67 -0.81 -2.88 -11.26
CA VAL A 67 -0.49 -1.84 -10.27
C VAL A 67 -0.17 -0.50 -10.98
N LYS A 68 0.64 -0.52 -12.04
CA LYS A 68 0.91 0.66 -12.87
C LYS A 68 -0.35 1.27 -13.46
N THR A 69 -1.29 0.43 -13.91
CA THR A 69 -2.57 0.89 -14.46
C THR A 69 -3.37 1.64 -13.40
N TYR A 70 -3.49 1.11 -12.18
CA TYR A 70 -4.17 1.81 -11.09
C TYR A 70 -3.45 3.08 -10.65
N MET A 71 -2.12 3.06 -10.58
CA MET A 71 -1.35 4.27 -10.26
C MET A 71 -1.60 5.41 -11.26
N ARG A 72 -1.76 5.08 -12.55
CA ARG A 72 -2.15 6.04 -13.58
C ARG A 72 -3.61 6.46 -13.48
N GLU A 73 -4.53 5.52 -13.24
CA GLU A 73 -5.97 5.76 -13.08
C GLU A 73 -6.26 6.76 -11.94
N TYR A 74 -5.51 6.66 -10.84
CA TYR A 74 -5.70 7.49 -9.64
C TYR A 74 -4.60 8.55 -9.43
N ASN A 75 -3.86 8.92 -10.47
CA ASN A 75 -2.84 9.98 -10.43
C ASN A 75 -1.86 9.87 -9.25
N VAL A 76 -1.45 8.65 -8.89
CA VAL A 76 -0.57 8.40 -7.74
C VAL A 76 0.78 9.09 -7.97
N PRO A 77 1.26 9.96 -7.06
CA PRO A 77 2.44 10.80 -7.32
C PRO A 77 3.79 10.08 -7.17
N TYR A 78 3.77 8.76 -6.93
CA TYR A 78 4.98 7.94 -6.85
C TYR A 78 5.40 7.43 -8.23
N LYS A 79 6.72 7.39 -8.48
CA LYS A 79 7.28 6.76 -9.67
C LYS A 79 7.04 5.25 -9.61
N PRO A 80 6.38 4.62 -10.59
CA PRO A 80 6.15 3.17 -10.55
C PRO A 80 7.46 2.37 -10.48
N GLU A 81 8.51 2.79 -11.18
CA GLU A 81 9.81 2.09 -11.17
C GLU A 81 10.43 2.08 -9.77
N TRP A 82 10.15 3.11 -8.97
CA TRP A 82 10.58 3.15 -7.57
C TRP A 82 9.78 2.14 -6.74
N ILE A 83 8.46 2.05 -6.92
CA ILE A 83 7.61 1.06 -6.25
C ILE A 83 8.07 -0.36 -6.61
N GLU A 84 8.29 -0.66 -7.89
CA GLU A 84 8.76 -1.97 -8.35
C GLU A 84 10.09 -2.35 -7.69
N LYS A 85 11.05 -1.41 -7.67
CA LYS A 85 12.35 -1.63 -7.03
C LYS A 85 12.20 -1.99 -5.55
N GLN A 86 11.28 -1.34 -4.84
CA GLN A 86 11.02 -1.68 -3.43
C GLN A 86 10.36 -3.05 -3.30
N LEU A 87 9.33 -3.34 -4.11
CA LEU A 87 8.67 -4.66 -4.11
C LEU A 87 9.69 -5.79 -4.32
N ARG A 88 10.56 -5.68 -5.33
CA ARG A 88 11.67 -6.63 -5.55
C ARG A 88 12.55 -6.77 -4.32
N ARG A 89 12.99 -5.66 -3.74
CA ARG A 89 13.84 -5.66 -2.54
C ARG A 89 13.19 -6.41 -1.37
N TYR A 90 11.89 -6.27 -1.14
CA TYR A 90 11.23 -6.89 0.00
C TYR A 90 10.81 -8.34 -0.25
N VAL A 91 10.39 -8.67 -1.48
CA VAL A 91 10.03 -10.04 -1.86
C VAL A 91 11.27 -10.92 -2.04
N GLU A 92 12.27 -10.46 -2.79
CA GLU A 92 13.44 -11.26 -3.19
C GLU A 92 14.44 -11.40 -2.03
N ALA A 93 14.64 -10.36 -1.22
CA ALA A 93 15.58 -10.42 -0.10
C ALA A 93 14.99 -11.07 1.17
N ASN A 94 13.73 -11.56 1.11
CA ASN A 94 12.97 -12.06 2.26
C ASN A 94 13.06 -11.13 3.49
N ARG A 95 13.16 -9.82 3.24
CA ARG A 95 13.34 -8.82 4.29
C ARG A 95 12.01 -8.54 4.95
N ASN A 96 12.03 -8.31 6.26
CA ASN A 96 10.85 -7.78 6.96
C ASN A 96 10.44 -6.46 6.30
N SER A 97 9.28 -6.46 5.64
CA SER A 97 8.65 -5.32 4.96
C SER A 97 7.77 -4.45 5.85
N MET A 98 7.66 -4.83 7.12
CA MET A 98 6.93 -4.09 8.13
C MET A 98 7.83 -2.99 8.69
N LEU A 99 7.34 -1.75 8.67
CA LEU A 99 8.00 -0.60 9.29
C LEU A 99 7.36 -0.33 10.65
N TRP A 100 8.21 -0.23 11.69
CA TRP A 100 7.82 -0.08 13.10
C TRP A 100 6.84 -1.16 13.57
N SER A 101 6.48 -1.15 14.85
CA SER A 101 5.69 -2.21 15.47
C SER A 101 4.36 -2.43 14.72
N TYR A 102 4.31 -3.47 13.88
CA TYR A 102 3.13 -4.20 13.40
C TYR A 102 2.11 -3.54 12.46
N ASP A 103 2.16 -2.24 12.18
CA ASP A 103 0.97 -1.61 11.59
C ASP A 103 1.00 -1.37 10.08
N GLU A 104 2.13 -1.20 9.38
CA GLU A 104 2.10 -0.76 7.97
C GLU A 104 3.13 -1.46 7.06
N ILE A 105 2.77 -1.64 5.78
CA ILE A 105 3.60 -2.38 4.80
C ILE A 105 4.25 -1.46 3.76
N PHE A 106 5.58 -1.49 3.69
CA PHE A 106 6.33 -0.77 2.69
C PHE A 106 6.35 -1.52 1.34
N PRO A 107 6.18 -0.86 0.17
CA PRO A 107 6.17 0.60 -0.07
C PRO A 107 4.79 1.26 0.01
N PHE A 108 3.76 0.58 0.47
CA PHE A 108 2.38 1.08 0.54
C PHE A 108 2.08 1.80 1.85
N CYS A 109 3.07 2.44 2.46
CA CYS A 109 2.96 3.19 3.71
C CYS A 109 3.81 4.48 3.66
N MET A 110 3.96 5.03 2.45
CA MET A 110 4.82 6.18 2.21
C MET A 110 4.13 7.44 2.72
N GLY A 111 4.56 7.91 3.89
CA GLY A 111 4.21 9.20 4.50
C GLY A 111 5.37 9.80 5.26
#